data_AF-A0AAU9U808-F1
#
_entry.id   AF-A0AAU9U808-F1
#
_cell.length_a   1.000
_cell.length_b   1.000
_cell.length_c   1.000
_cell.angle_alpha   90.00
_cell.angle_beta   90.00
_cell.angle_gamma   90.00
#
_symmetry.space_group_name_H-M   'P 1'
#
loop_
_entity.id
_entity.type
_entity.pdbx_description
1 polymer ?
#
loop_
_entity_poly.entity_id
_entity_poly.type
_entity_poly.pdbx_seq_one_letter_code
_entity_poly.pdbx_strand_id
1 'polypeptide(L)'
;MSYRRRFSAKMPDFDDEVTVVDVYDLASDIGKECEIIIEKYGPEAVTALLPKVINALELLENLAVRNEKENQALHELTAKISQLENDKIEKAEYRQRFEKEIEAIEEQWRTESAELVTAVARLQDENKRLRRTINSPADGTSAPPSPAREHDQEVLSRLSSTAEKQRATLRHQELQLQEKQQLIDSVSILLIAYLQHRKCRHFSADSTFNALALWESCQIPLLELRLPYPVTI
;
A
#
# COMPACT_ATOMS: atom_id res chain seq x y z
N MET A 1 -18.08 34.64 -20.90
CA MET A 1 -18.26 35.16 -19.52
C MET A 1 -17.02 34.81 -18.73
N SER A 2 -16.44 35.81 -18.09
CA SER A 2 -15.08 35.84 -17.57
C SER A 2 -15.10 35.83 -16.05
N TYR A 3 -14.33 34.96 -15.40
CA TYR A 3 -13.65 35.14 -14.10
C TYR A 3 -12.55 34.04 -14.08
N ARG A 4 -11.27 34.23 -13.76
CA ARG A 4 -10.56 35.24 -12.99
C ARG A 4 -9.05 35.16 -13.34
N ARG A 5 -8.35 36.30 -13.23
CA ARG A 5 -6.91 36.47 -13.48
C ARG A 5 -6.01 35.65 -12.54
N ARG A 6 -4.87 35.22 -13.12
CA ARG A 6 -3.47 35.18 -12.65
C ARG A 6 -3.22 35.32 -11.15
N PHE A 7 -2.31 34.50 -10.61
CA PHE A 7 -1.03 34.94 -10.00
C PHE A 7 -0.18 33.68 -9.71
N SER A 8 0.73 33.32 -10.62
CA SER A 8 1.94 32.60 -10.19
C SER A 8 2.96 33.69 -9.91
N ALA A 9 2.83 34.29 -8.72
CA ALA A 9 3.94 35.02 -8.14
C ALA A 9 4.87 33.93 -7.59
N LYS A 10 6.02 33.74 -8.24
CA LYS A 10 7.19 33.27 -7.52
C LYS A 10 7.36 34.25 -6.36
N MET A 11 7.04 33.81 -5.15
CA MET A 11 7.41 34.53 -3.95
C MET A 11 8.94 34.66 -4.01
N PRO A 12 9.50 35.87 -4.03
CA PRO A 12 10.93 36.03 -3.89
C PRO A 12 11.35 35.38 -2.57
N ASP A 13 12.46 34.65 -2.55
CA ASP A 13 13.12 34.27 -1.31
C ASP A 13 13.37 35.56 -0.52
N PHE A 14 12.57 35.77 0.53
CA PHE A 14 12.83 36.79 1.54
C PHE A 14 13.85 36.19 2.51
N ASP A 15 15.09 36.11 2.06
CA ASP A 15 16.20 35.53 2.85
C ASP A 15 16.77 36.49 3.90
N ASP A 16 16.15 37.66 4.12
CA ASP A 16 16.46 38.58 5.22
C ASP A 16 15.19 38.85 6.04
N GLU A 17 14.67 37.82 6.71
CA GLU A 17 13.66 38.01 7.76
C GLU A 17 14.35 38.57 9.00
N VAL A 18 14.03 39.82 9.36
CA VAL A 18 14.56 40.45 10.57
C VAL A 18 14.00 39.71 11.78
N THR A 19 14.90 39.02 12.48
CA THR A 19 14.59 38.28 13.70
C THR A 19 14.71 39.18 14.92
N VAL A 20 14.16 38.72 16.04
CA VAL A 20 14.33 39.42 17.34
C VAL A 20 15.82 39.53 17.72
N VAL A 21 16.63 38.55 17.35
CA VAL A 21 18.08 38.54 17.59
C VAL A 21 18.77 39.69 16.87
N ASP A 22 18.41 39.92 15.60
CA ASP A 22 18.97 41.00 14.79
C ASP A 22 18.65 42.39 15.40
N VAL A 23 17.48 42.53 16.02
CA VAL A 23 17.09 43.77 16.72
C VAL A 23 17.93 44.00 17.97
N TYR A 24 18.27 42.94 18.72
CA TYR A 24 19.14 43.04 19.90
C TYR A 24 20.59 43.37 19.53
N ASP A 25 21.11 42.77 18.46
CA ASP A 25 22.46 43.07 17.96
C ASP A 25 22.54 44.54 17.49
N LEU A 26 21.53 44.99 16.74
CA LEU A 26 21.42 46.39 16.34
C LEU A 26 21.33 47.34 17.55
N ALA A 27 20.55 46.98 18.58
CA ALA A 27 20.44 47.77 19.80
C ALA A 27 21.78 47.89 20.55
N SER A 28 22.56 46.80 20.57
CA SER A 28 23.90 46.76 21.17
C SER A 28 24.86 47.72 20.46
N ASP A 29 24.87 47.70 19.13
CA ASP A 29 25.73 48.57 18.34
C ASP A 29 25.32 50.04 18.44
N ILE A 30 24.03 50.34 18.41
CA ILE A 30 23.52 51.70 18.65
C ILE A 30 23.88 52.18 20.06
N GLY A 31 23.84 51.29 21.06
CA GLY A 31 24.23 51.59 22.43
C GLY A 31 25.70 52.02 22.56
N LYS A 32 26.61 51.28 21.92
CA LYS A 32 28.04 51.60 21.87
C LYS A 32 28.31 52.96 21.21
N GLU A 33 27.63 53.26 20.10
CA GLU A 33 27.76 54.57 19.44
C GLU A 33 27.23 55.71 20.32
N CYS A 34 26.13 55.49 21.05
CA CYS A 34 25.62 56.46 22.02
C CYS A 34 26.60 56.69 23.18
N GLU A 35 27.30 55.65 23.64
CA GLU A 35 28.32 55.77 24.69
C GLU A 35 29.48 56.67 24.25
N ILE A 36 29.98 56.48 23.02
CA ILE A 36 31.03 57.35 22.43
C ILE A 36 30.58 58.82 22.38
N ILE A 37 29.31 59.08 22.05
CA ILE A 37 28.76 60.44 22.02
C ILE A 37 28.69 61.03 23.43
N ILE A 38 28.25 60.25 24.43
CA ILE A 38 28.20 60.67 25.84
C ILE A 38 29.61 61.02 26.35
N GLU A 39 30.61 60.20 26.05
CA GLU A 39 32.00 60.44 26.47
C GLU A 39 32.57 61.75 25.89
N LYS A 40 32.24 62.09 24.64
CA LYS A 40 32.79 63.27 23.96
C LYS A 40 32.02 64.56 24.22
N TYR A 41 30.70 64.49 24.29
CA TYR A 41 29.81 65.66 24.28
C TYR A 41 28.97 65.79 25.55
N GLY A 42 29.10 64.86 26.49
CA GLY A 42 28.30 64.78 27.71
C GLY A 42 26.92 64.16 27.48
N PRO A 43 26.25 63.73 28.56
CA PRO A 43 24.99 62.98 28.49
C PRO A 43 23.81 63.79 27.95
N GLU A 44 23.84 65.12 28.09
CA GLU A 44 22.78 66.01 27.60
C GLU A 44 22.59 65.92 26.08
N ALA A 45 23.64 65.56 25.32
CA ALA A 45 23.59 65.43 23.87
C ALA A 45 22.64 64.32 23.38
N VAL A 46 22.45 63.26 24.19
CA VAL A 46 21.63 62.09 23.82
C VAL A 46 20.38 61.91 24.69
N THR A 47 20.24 62.67 25.77
CA THR A 47 19.15 62.52 26.76
C THR A 47 17.76 62.59 26.15
N ALA A 48 17.53 63.46 25.16
CA ALA A 48 16.24 63.56 24.46
C ALA A 48 16.09 62.60 23.27
N LEU A 49 17.21 62.03 22.77
CA LEU A 49 17.25 61.13 21.61
C LEU A 49 17.06 59.66 22.03
N LEU A 50 17.74 59.23 23.10
CA LEU A 50 17.72 57.85 23.60
C LEU A 50 16.31 57.30 23.80
N PRO A 51 15.36 58.01 24.44
CA PRO A 51 13.99 57.50 24.59
C PRO A 51 13.27 57.26 23.25
N LYS A 52 13.59 58.03 22.20
CA LYS A 52 13.01 57.84 20.86
C LYS A 52 13.62 56.65 20.14
N VAL A 53 14.91 56.44 20.32
CA VAL A 53 15.64 55.27 19.79
C VAL A 53 15.12 53.99 20.45
N ILE A 54 14.97 53.99 21.77
CA ILE A 54 14.40 52.86 22.52
C ILE A 54 12.99 52.54 22.01
N ASN A 55 12.10 53.53 21.91
CA ASN A 55 10.74 53.31 21.41
C ASN A 55 10.72 52.79 19.95
N ALA A 56 11.65 53.21 19.10
CA ALA A 56 11.77 52.67 17.74
C ALA A 56 12.25 51.21 17.73
N LEU A 57 13.21 50.86 18.59
CA LEU A 57 13.70 49.49 18.76
C LEU A 57 12.62 48.57 19.35
N GLU A 58 11.86 49.03 20.34
CA GLU A 58 10.70 48.30 20.90
C GLU A 58 9.63 48.05 19.83
N LEU A 59 9.34 49.04 18.98
CA LEU A 59 8.40 48.84 17.87
C LEU A 59 8.94 47.81 16.86
N LEU A 60 10.23 47.86 16.55
CA LEU A 60 10.87 46.91 15.64
C LEU A 60 10.86 45.48 16.21
N GLU A 61 11.14 45.32 17.51
CA GLU A 61 11.06 44.04 18.22
C GLU A 61 9.65 43.45 18.12
N ASN A 62 8.62 44.26 18.39
CA ASN A 62 7.23 43.82 18.27
C ASN A 62 6.87 43.38 16.83
N LEU A 63 7.41 44.06 15.82
CA LEU A 63 7.23 43.70 14.42
C LEU A 63 7.96 42.40 14.09
N ALA A 64 9.20 42.22 14.56
CA ALA A 64 9.99 41.00 14.37
C ALA A 64 9.30 39.78 15.02
N VAL A 65 8.85 39.89 16.28
CA VAL A 65 8.09 38.82 16.96
C VAL A 65 6.82 38.46 16.20
N ARG A 66 6.08 39.47 15.72
CA ARG A 66 4.85 39.21 14.95
C ARG A 66 5.16 38.54 13.62
N ASN A 67 6.24 38.95 12.95
CA ASN A 67 6.67 38.37 11.69
C ASN A 67 7.06 36.89 11.87
N GLU A 68 7.88 36.56 12.87
CA GLU A 68 8.23 35.16 13.20
C GLU A 68 6.99 34.31 13.45
N LYS A 69 6.02 34.83 14.20
CA LYS A 69 4.75 34.13 14.46
C LYS A 69 3.92 33.91 13.19
N GLU A 70 3.80 34.93 12.35
CA GLU A 70 3.06 34.84 11.08
C GLU A 70 3.75 33.86 10.11
N ASN A 71 5.08 33.86 10.05
CA ASN A 71 5.85 32.94 9.24
C ASN A 71 5.74 31.51 9.74
N GLN A 72 5.77 31.29 11.06
CA GLN A 72 5.51 29.98 11.65
C GLN A 72 4.11 29.47 11.25
N ALA A 73 3.09 30.32 11.33
CA ALA A 73 1.74 29.97 10.90
C ALA A 73 1.65 29.68 9.39
N LEU A 74 2.37 30.44 8.56
CA LEU A 74 2.46 30.18 7.12
C LEU A 74 3.13 28.84 6.82
N HIS A 75 4.21 28.49 7.53
CA HIS A 75 4.88 27.20 7.40
C HIS A 75 3.96 26.05 7.79
N GLU A 76 3.25 26.17 8.91
CA GLU A 76 2.27 25.17 9.36
C GLU A 76 1.12 24.98 8.37
N LEU A 77 0.57 26.08 7.85
CA LEU A 77 -0.50 26.03 6.84
C LEU A 77 -0.01 25.41 5.53
N THR A 78 1.21 25.75 5.09
CA THR A 78 1.81 25.19 3.87
C THR A 78 2.05 23.69 4.03
N ALA A 79 2.58 23.25 5.18
CA ALA A 79 2.73 21.85 5.50
C ALA A 79 1.37 21.13 5.52
N LYS A 80 0.33 21.77 6.06
CA LYS A 80 -1.02 21.20 6.11
C LYS A 80 -1.65 21.08 4.72
N ILE A 81 -1.44 22.06 3.84
CA ILE A 81 -1.88 22.00 2.45
C ILE A 81 -1.21 20.81 1.75
N SER A 82 0.11 20.70 1.85
CA SER A 82 0.86 19.58 1.26
C SER A 82 0.36 18.22 1.74
N GLN A 83 0.11 18.09 3.06
CA GLN A 83 -0.49 16.88 3.63
C GLN A 83 -1.87 16.58 3.02
N LEU A 84 -2.76 17.57 2.96
CA LEU A 84 -4.11 17.38 2.44
C LEU A 84 -4.14 17.07 0.94
N GLU A 85 -3.19 17.62 0.17
CA GLU A 85 -3.04 17.32 -1.25
C GLU A 85 -2.60 15.86 -1.46
N ASN A 86 -1.65 15.37 -0.66
CA ASN A 86 -1.25 13.96 -0.68
C ASN A 86 -2.41 13.03 -0.28
N ASP A 87 -3.09 13.31 0.83
CA ASP A 87 -4.26 12.55 1.28
C ASP A 87 -5.35 12.48 0.19
N LYS A 88 -5.54 13.58 -0.55
CA LYS A 88 -6.53 13.65 -1.64
C LYS A 88 -6.13 12.74 -2.80
N ILE A 89 -4.84 12.74 -3.18
CA ILE A 89 -4.30 11.90 -4.24
C ILE A 89 -4.43 10.42 -3.85
N GLU A 90 -3.96 10.04 -2.66
CA GLU A 90 -4.05 8.67 -2.16
C GLU A 90 -5.48 8.15 -2.13
N LYS A 91 -6.43 8.96 -1.63
CA LYS A 91 -7.85 8.59 -1.64
C LYS A 91 -8.41 8.43 -3.06
N ALA A 92 -7.92 9.20 -4.03
CA ALA A 92 -8.34 9.07 -5.42
C ALA A 92 -7.78 7.79 -6.05
N GLU A 93 -6.51 7.48 -5.81
CA GLU A 93 -5.89 6.23 -6.27
C GLU A 93 -6.56 5.01 -5.65
N TYR A 94 -6.86 5.05 -4.36
CA TYR A 94 -7.58 3.98 -3.67
C TYR A 94 -8.95 3.74 -4.32
N ARG A 95 -9.74 4.80 -4.54
CA ARG A 95 -11.03 4.68 -5.25
C ARG A 95 -10.88 4.08 -6.64
N GLN A 96 -9.88 4.52 -7.41
CA GLN A 96 -9.63 3.97 -8.75
C GLN A 96 -9.25 2.49 -8.70
N ARG A 97 -8.45 2.06 -7.72
CA ARG A 97 -8.09 0.64 -7.54
C ARG A 97 -9.33 -0.19 -7.18
N PHE A 98 -10.15 0.30 -6.26
CA PHE A 98 -11.40 -0.36 -5.90
C PHE A 98 -12.36 -0.50 -7.08
N GLU A 99 -12.51 0.55 -7.88
CA GLU A 99 -13.36 0.50 -9.08
C GLU A 99 -12.89 -0.57 -10.07
N LYS A 100 -11.57 -0.65 -10.34
CA LYS A 100 -10.99 -1.72 -11.17
C LYS A 100 -11.20 -3.12 -10.57
N GLU A 101 -11.12 -3.26 -9.25
CA GLU A 101 -11.36 -4.53 -8.58
C GLU A 101 -12.81 -4.99 -8.74
N ILE A 102 -13.77 -4.06 -8.63
CA ILE A 102 -15.19 -4.33 -8.89
C ILE A 102 -15.41 -4.74 -10.34
N GLU A 103 -14.87 -3.99 -11.30
CA GLU A 103 -14.97 -4.34 -12.73
C GLU A 103 -14.41 -5.74 -13.02
N ALA A 104 -13.29 -6.11 -12.39
CA ALA A 104 -12.69 -7.43 -12.55
C ALA A 104 -13.58 -8.54 -11.97
N ILE A 105 -14.18 -8.33 -10.79
CA ILE A 105 -15.13 -9.28 -10.19
C ILE A 105 -16.37 -9.45 -11.08
N GLU A 106 -16.90 -8.36 -11.63
CA GLU A 106 -18.07 -8.41 -12.52
C GLU A 106 -17.77 -9.15 -13.82
N GLU A 107 -16.59 -8.95 -14.43
CA GLU A 107 -16.16 -9.68 -15.62
C GLU A 107 -15.97 -11.17 -15.32
N GLN A 108 -15.34 -11.49 -14.19
CA GLN A 108 -15.18 -12.87 -13.75
C GLN A 108 -16.54 -13.54 -13.56
N TRP A 109 -17.46 -12.89 -12.87
CA TRP A 109 -18.81 -13.42 -12.66
C TRP A 109 -19.56 -13.64 -13.98
N ARG A 110 -19.44 -12.70 -14.94
CA ARG A 110 -20.04 -12.85 -16.28
C ARG A 110 -19.45 -14.05 -17.03
N THR A 111 -18.13 -14.24 -16.96
CA THR A 111 -17.43 -15.37 -17.60
C THR A 111 -17.88 -16.69 -16.98
N GLU A 112 -17.83 -16.82 -15.66
CA GLU A 112 -18.25 -18.02 -14.93
C GLU A 112 -19.72 -18.35 -15.20
N SER A 113 -20.60 -17.35 -15.20
CA SER A 113 -22.01 -17.55 -15.51
C SER A 113 -22.22 -18.06 -16.95
N ALA A 114 -21.45 -17.57 -17.92
CA ALA A 114 -21.54 -18.02 -19.31
C ALA A 114 -21.02 -19.47 -19.48
N GLU A 115 -19.93 -19.80 -18.79
CA GLU A 115 -19.38 -21.17 -18.76
C GLU A 115 -20.37 -22.16 -18.14
N LEU A 116 -21.00 -21.81 -17.02
CA LEU A 116 -22.03 -22.63 -16.38
C LEU A 116 -23.24 -22.85 -17.30
N VAL A 117 -23.72 -21.80 -17.97
CA VAL A 117 -24.82 -21.92 -18.96
C VAL A 117 -24.43 -22.88 -20.09
N THR A 118 -23.21 -22.76 -20.60
CA THR A 118 -22.68 -23.63 -21.66
C THR A 118 -22.57 -25.09 -21.19
N ALA A 119 -22.09 -25.30 -19.97
CA ALA A 119 -22.00 -26.63 -19.36
C ALA A 119 -23.38 -27.27 -19.17
N VAL A 120 -24.37 -26.50 -18.70
CA VAL A 120 -25.76 -26.94 -18.58
C VAL A 120 -26.34 -27.33 -19.94
N ALA A 121 -26.14 -26.52 -20.98
CA ALA A 121 -26.61 -26.85 -22.33
C ALA A 121 -26.00 -28.16 -22.84
N ARG A 122 -24.69 -28.35 -22.69
CA ARG A 122 -24.00 -29.60 -23.08
C ARG A 122 -24.54 -30.82 -22.33
N LEU A 123 -24.74 -30.70 -21.02
CA LEU A 123 -25.29 -31.78 -20.20
C LEU A 123 -26.74 -32.10 -20.58
N GLN A 124 -27.55 -31.09 -20.91
CA GLN A 124 -28.92 -31.29 -21.40
C GLN A 124 -28.94 -32.05 -22.73
N ASP A 125 -28.07 -31.69 -23.67
CA ASP A 125 -27.94 -32.38 -24.95
C ASP A 125 -27.48 -33.83 -24.78
N GLU A 126 -26.52 -34.08 -23.89
CA GLU A 126 -26.07 -35.43 -23.58
C GLU A 126 -27.17 -36.26 -22.91
N ASN A 127 -27.90 -35.70 -21.96
CA ASN A 127 -29.04 -36.37 -21.31
C ASN A 127 -30.13 -36.73 -22.34
N LYS A 128 -30.41 -35.81 -23.28
CA LYS A 128 -31.33 -36.05 -24.40
C LYS A 128 -30.84 -37.17 -25.32
N ARG A 129 -29.53 -37.20 -25.63
CA ARG A 129 -28.89 -38.26 -26.42
C ARG A 129 -28.99 -39.62 -25.73
N LEU A 130 -28.62 -39.70 -24.46
CA LEU A 130 -28.67 -40.93 -23.67
C LEU A 130 -30.10 -41.47 -23.55
N ARG A 131 -31.09 -40.59 -23.32
CA ARG A 131 -32.51 -40.97 -23.32
C ARG A 131 -32.95 -41.56 -24.65
N ARG A 132 -32.48 -41.01 -25.78
CA ARG A 132 -32.77 -41.59 -27.12
C ARG A 132 -32.12 -42.97 -27.28
N THR A 133 -30.89 -43.17 -26.80
CA THR A 133 -30.20 -44.46 -26.86
C THR A 133 -30.86 -45.51 -25.98
N ILE A 134 -31.33 -45.15 -24.77
CA ILE A 134 -32.04 -46.06 -23.87
C ILE A 134 -33.43 -46.41 -24.43
N ASN A 135 -34.11 -45.45 -25.05
CA ASN A 135 -35.45 -45.65 -25.62
C ASN A 135 -35.42 -46.22 -27.05
N SER A 136 -34.24 -46.38 -27.65
CA SER A 136 -34.04 -47.14 -28.88
C SER A 136 -34.29 -48.61 -28.57
N PRO A 137 -35.22 -49.30 -29.26
CA PRO A 137 -35.38 -50.73 -29.08
C PRO A 137 -34.03 -51.40 -29.38
N ALA A 138 -33.52 -52.17 -28.42
CA ALA A 138 -32.30 -52.93 -28.59
C ALA A 138 -32.49 -53.89 -29.77
N ASP A 139 -31.87 -53.58 -30.91
CA ASP A 139 -31.75 -54.57 -31.97
C ASP A 139 -30.78 -55.64 -31.48
N GLY A 140 -31.26 -56.88 -31.53
CA GLY A 140 -30.73 -57.99 -30.75
C GLY A 140 -29.31 -58.36 -31.13
N THR A 141 -28.43 -58.48 -30.13
CA THR A 141 -27.26 -59.36 -30.24
C THR A 141 -26.82 -59.83 -28.85
N SER A 142 -27.71 -60.55 -28.19
CA SER A 142 -27.31 -61.55 -27.20
C SER A 142 -26.64 -62.73 -27.93
N ALA A 143 -25.40 -62.52 -28.36
CA ALA A 143 -24.54 -63.60 -28.83
C ALA A 143 -24.06 -64.45 -27.62
N PRO A 144 -23.89 -65.78 -27.78
CA PRO A 144 -23.54 -66.70 -26.69
C PRO A 144 -22.15 -66.41 -26.09
N PRO A 145 -21.83 -66.90 -24.88
CA PRO A 145 -20.52 -66.71 -24.27
C PRO A 145 -19.46 -67.45 -25.09
N SER A 146 -18.56 -66.70 -25.73
CA SER A 146 -17.37 -67.23 -26.41
C SER A 146 -16.16 -67.14 -25.48
N PRO A 147 -15.16 -68.03 -25.60
CA PRO A 147 -13.92 -67.98 -24.81
C PRO A 147 -13.12 -66.68 -25.01
N ALA A 148 -13.36 -65.95 -26.10
CA ALA A 148 -12.84 -64.61 -26.31
C ALA A 148 -13.39 -63.60 -25.27
N ARG A 149 -14.66 -63.73 -24.86
CA ARG A 149 -15.27 -62.86 -23.84
C ARG A 149 -14.69 -63.10 -22.44
N GLU A 150 -14.36 -64.35 -22.11
CA GLU A 150 -13.72 -64.69 -20.84
C GLU A 150 -12.28 -64.12 -20.77
N HIS A 151 -11.53 -64.23 -21.87
CA HIS A 151 -10.20 -63.62 -21.97
C HIS A 151 -10.26 -62.09 -21.87
N ASP A 152 -11.20 -61.45 -22.57
CA ASP A 152 -11.41 -60.00 -22.49
C ASP A 152 -11.84 -59.57 -21.09
N GLN A 153 -12.69 -60.35 -20.41
CA GLN A 153 -13.12 -60.08 -19.03
C GLN A 153 -11.96 -60.23 -18.04
N GLU A 154 -11.08 -61.21 -18.24
CA GLU A 154 -9.85 -61.36 -17.46
C GLU A 154 -8.89 -60.18 -17.68
N VAL A 155 -8.66 -59.76 -18.92
CA VAL A 155 -7.82 -58.61 -19.25
C VAL A 155 -8.39 -57.32 -18.65
N LEU A 156 -9.70 -57.09 -18.77
CA LEU A 156 -10.37 -55.95 -18.16
C LEU A 156 -10.27 -55.96 -16.63
N SER A 157 -10.38 -57.14 -15.99
CA SER A 157 -10.22 -57.25 -14.54
C SER A 157 -8.78 -56.93 -14.08
N ARG A 158 -7.77 -57.36 -14.83
CA ARG A 158 -6.36 -57.05 -14.57
C ARG A 158 -6.05 -55.57 -14.76
N LEU A 159 -6.60 -54.95 -15.81
CA LEU A 159 -6.48 -53.52 -16.06
C LEU A 159 -7.18 -52.71 -14.96
N SER A 160 -8.38 -53.11 -14.53
CA SER A 160 -9.09 -52.47 -13.43
C SER A 160 -8.32 -52.56 -12.12
N SER A 161 -7.77 -53.74 -11.77
CA SER A 161 -6.92 -53.92 -10.59
C SER A 161 -5.65 -53.06 -10.66
N THR A 162 -5.05 -52.92 -11.84
CA THR A 162 -3.85 -52.08 -12.02
C THR A 162 -4.18 -50.60 -11.90
N ALA A 163 -5.30 -50.16 -12.48
CA ALA A 163 -5.79 -48.79 -12.34
C ALA A 163 -6.11 -48.44 -10.87
N GLU A 164 -6.71 -49.36 -10.12
CA GLU A 164 -7.00 -49.19 -8.69
C GLU A 164 -5.70 -49.00 -7.89
N LYS A 165 -4.68 -49.83 -8.17
CA LYS A 165 -3.35 -49.70 -7.54
C LYS A 165 -2.69 -48.37 -7.90
N GLN A 166 -2.74 -47.95 -9.16
CA GLN A 166 -2.18 -46.67 -9.59
C GLN A 166 -2.90 -45.49 -8.92
N ARG A 167 -4.23 -45.53 -8.79
CA ARG A 167 -5.00 -44.52 -8.04
C ARG A 167 -4.61 -44.47 -6.57
N ALA A 168 -4.43 -45.63 -5.92
CA ALA A 168 -3.99 -45.69 -4.52
C ALA A 168 -2.58 -45.09 -4.34
N THR A 169 -1.65 -45.40 -5.25
CA THR A 169 -0.30 -44.83 -5.24
C THR A 169 -0.33 -43.31 -5.46
N LEU A 170 -1.14 -42.82 -6.41
CA LEU A 170 -1.29 -41.38 -6.64
C LEU A 170 -1.82 -40.66 -5.39
N ARG A 171 -2.87 -41.19 -4.75
CA ARG A 171 -3.40 -40.63 -3.49
C ARG A 171 -2.33 -40.60 -2.38
N HIS A 172 -1.52 -41.65 -2.26
CA HIS A 172 -0.45 -41.68 -1.28
C HIS A 172 0.65 -40.64 -1.58
N GLN A 173 1.04 -40.51 -2.84
CA GLN A 173 2.02 -39.51 -3.28
C GLN A 173 1.50 -38.08 -3.08
N GLU A 174 0.20 -37.84 -3.31
CA GLU A 174 -0.45 -36.56 -3.09
C GLU A 174 -0.45 -36.17 -1.62
N LEU A 175 -0.75 -37.10 -0.70
CA LEU A 175 -0.63 -36.88 0.74
C LEU A 175 0.82 -36.56 1.16
N GLN A 176 1.80 -37.28 0.61
CA GLN A 176 3.22 -37.02 0.87
C GLN A 176 3.67 -35.64 0.37
N LEU A 177 3.16 -35.20 -0.80
CA LEU A 177 3.42 -33.87 -1.33
C LEU A 177 2.77 -32.78 -0.47
N GLN A 178 1.55 -33.01 0.01
CA GLN A 178 0.84 -32.09 0.88
C GLN A 178 1.56 -31.90 2.22
N GLU A 179 2.05 -32.98 2.83
CA GLU A 179 2.83 -32.92 4.07
C GLU A 179 4.14 -32.14 3.88
N LYS A 180 4.85 -32.36 2.77
CA LYS A 180 6.04 -31.58 2.41
C LYS A 180 5.73 -30.11 2.16
N GLN A 181 4.59 -29.81 1.51
CA GLN A 181 4.16 -28.44 1.28
C GLN A 181 3.88 -27.72 2.61
N GLN A 182 3.20 -28.36 3.56
CA GLN A 182 2.98 -27.80 4.90
C GLN A 182 4.29 -27.51 5.63
N LEU A 183 5.29 -28.38 5.50
CA LEU A 183 6.63 -28.14 6.05
C LEU A 183 7.30 -26.93 5.38
N ILE A 184 7.25 -26.82 4.05
CA ILE A 184 7.79 -25.66 3.32
C ILE A 184 7.11 -24.37 3.78
N ASP A 185 5.78 -24.37 3.93
CA ASP A 185 5.02 -23.21 4.38
C ASP A 185 5.41 -22.84 5.82
N SER A 186 5.53 -23.83 6.71
CA SER A 186 5.95 -23.61 8.10
C SER A 186 7.34 -22.98 8.21
N VAL A 187 8.31 -23.48 7.42
CA VAL A 187 9.67 -22.94 7.38
C VAL A 187 9.68 -21.55 6.75
N SER A 188 8.87 -21.33 5.72
CA SER A 188 8.73 -20.01 5.07
C SER A 188 8.22 -18.96 6.06
N ILE A 189 7.22 -19.29 6.88
CA ILE A 189 6.71 -18.41 7.94
C ILE A 189 7.80 -18.11 8.98
N LEU A 190 8.52 -19.13 9.44
CA LEU A 190 9.61 -18.95 10.40
C LEU A 190 10.75 -18.08 9.83
N LEU A 191 11.09 -18.24 8.55
CA LEU A 191 12.10 -17.43 7.87
C LEU A 191 11.66 -15.97 7.77
N ILE A 192 10.41 -15.71 7.39
CA ILE A 192 9.84 -14.35 7.34
C ILE A 192 9.91 -13.71 8.72
N ALA A 193 9.48 -14.41 9.77
CA ALA A 193 9.54 -13.92 11.14
C ALA A 193 10.98 -13.64 11.60
N TYR A 194 11.92 -14.52 11.26
CA TYR A 194 13.35 -14.32 11.56
C TYR A 194 13.93 -13.10 10.83
N LEU A 195 13.64 -12.93 9.54
CA LEU A 195 14.11 -11.78 8.76
C LEU A 195 13.51 -10.47 9.26
N GLN A 196 12.22 -10.46 9.62
CA GLN A 196 11.57 -9.32 10.28
C GLN A 196 12.26 -9.00 11.61
N HIS A 197 12.48 -10.00 12.47
CA HIS A 197 13.17 -9.80 13.74
C HIS A 197 14.60 -9.26 13.54
N ARG A 198 15.35 -9.78 12.55
CA ARG A 198 16.71 -9.31 12.25
C ARG A 198 16.69 -7.86 11.74
N LYS A 199 15.72 -7.49 10.90
CA LYS A 199 15.53 -6.14 10.38
C LYS A 199 15.17 -5.15 11.50
N CYS A 200 14.20 -5.46 12.36
CA CYS A 200 13.84 -4.58 13.47
C CYS A 200 14.98 -4.50 14.54
N ARG A 201 15.84 -5.54 14.71
CA ARG A 201 17.09 -5.44 15.53
C ARG A 201 18.14 -4.51 14.93
N HIS A 202 18.37 -4.58 13.61
CA HIS A 202 19.35 -3.72 12.94
C HIS A 202 18.93 -2.25 13.03
N PHE A 203 17.63 -1.99 12.82
CA PHE A 203 17.07 -0.65 12.88
C PHE A 203 17.04 -0.06 14.31
N SER A 204 16.97 -0.91 15.35
CA SER A 204 17.11 -0.49 16.75
C SER A 204 18.55 -0.11 17.13
N ALA A 205 19.57 -0.47 16.33
CA ALA A 205 20.97 -0.13 16.58
C ALA A 205 21.38 1.21 15.94
N ASP A 206 20.58 1.75 15.01
CA ASP A 206 20.79 3.06 14.41
C ASP A 206 20.06 4.13 15.24
N SER A 207 20.81 4.97 15.96
CA SER A 207 20.32 5.95 16.95
C SER A 207 19.54 7.14 16.37
N THR A 208 19.27 7.17 15.06
CA THR A 208 18.78 8.36 14.35
C THR A 208 17.34 8.26 13.83
N PHE A 209 16.65 7.15 14.05
CA PHE A 209 15.36 6.89 13.39
C PHE A 209 14.14 6.91 14.32
N ASN A 210 13.12 7.68 13.93
CA ASN A 210 11.84 7.86 14.65
C ASN A 210 11.06 6.54 14.80
N ALA A 211 10.43 6.33 15.97
CA ALA A 211 9.63 5.15 16.30
C ALA A 211 8.46 4.87 15.33
N LEU A 212 7.98 5.89 14.61
CA LEU A 212 6.96 5.77 13.56
C LEU A 212 7.47 5.09 12.28
N ALA A 213 8.72 5.35 11.88
CA ALA A 213 9.33 4.72 10.70
C ALA A 213 9.71 3.24 10.94
N LEU A 214 9.98 2.88 12.21
CA LEU A 214 10.09 1.50 12.69
C LEU A 214 8.76 0.73 12.52
N TRP A 215 7.64 1.39 12.84
CA TRP A 215 6.31 0.80 12.77
C TRP A 215 5.84 0.61 11.31
N GLU A 216 6.01 1.61 10.45
CA GLU A 216 5.69 1.51 9.02
C GLU A 216 6.60 0.52 8.26
N SER A 217 7.89 0.44 8.60
CA SER A 217 8.83 -0.48 7.92
C SER A 217 8.69 -1.96 8.31
N CYS A 218 8.16 -2.25 9.51
CA CYS A 218 7.84 -3.62 9.92
C CYS A 218 6.39 -4.02 9.51
N GLN A 219 5.59 -3.11 8.90
CA GLN A 219 4.25 -3.37 8.34
C GLN A 219 4.29 -3.69 6.84
N ILE A 220 4.95 -4.79 6.46
CA ILE A 220 4.72 -5.39 5.14
C ILE A 220 3.45 -6.24 5.25
N PRO A 221 2.43 -6.02 4.40
CA PRO A 221 1.20 -6.79 4.46
C PRO A 221 1.49 -8.26 4.19
N LEU A 222 1.02 -9.14 5.08
CA LEU A 222 0.83 -10.58 4.84
C LEU A 222 -0.15 -10.89 3.67
N LEU A 223 -0.49 -9.91 2.83
CA LEU A 223 -1.51 -9.97 1.80
C LEU A 223 -1.02 -10.49 0.43
N GLU A 224 0.26 -10.81 0.27
CA GLU A 224 0.78 -11.48 -0.94
C GLU A 224 1.25 -12.93 -0.71
N LEU A 225 0.70 -13.62 0.30
CA LEU A 225 0.62 -15.09 0.28
C LEU A 225 -0.70 -15.52 -0.36
N ARG A 226 -0.96 -15.03 -1.59
CA ARG A 226 -2.02 -15.56 -2.44
C ARG A 226 -1.54 -16.91 -2.96
N LEU A 227 -1.82 -17.95 -2.17
CA LEU A 227 -1.79 -19.35 -2.59
C LEU A 227 -2.45 -19.49 -3.97
N PRO A 228 -1.79 -20.03 -5.00
CA PRO A 228 -2.46 -20.31 -6.25
C PRO A 228 -2.80 -21.79 -6.29
N TYR A 229 -3.79 -22.28 -5.54
CA TYR A 229 -4.41 -23.57 -5.87
C TYR A 229 -5.89 -23.61 -5.45
N PRO A 230 -6.84 -23.55 -6.39
CA PRO A 230 -8.12 -24.19 -6.19
C PRO A 230 -7.90 -25.71 -6.34
N VAL A 231 -8.14 -26.44 -5.24
CA VAL A 231 -8.42 -27.88 -5.28
C VAL A 231 -9.72 -28.03 -6.07
N THR A 232 -9.63 -28.59 -7.28
CA THR A 232 -10.80 -29.04 -8.03
C THR A 232 -10.87 -30.55 -7.89
N ILE A 233 -12.06 -31.05 -7.56
CA ILE A 233 -12.44 -32.44 -7.27
C ILE A 233 -12.04 -33.39 -8.41
#